data_AF-A0A2D6L7U6-F1
#
_entry.id   AF-A0A2D6L7U6-F1
#
_cell.length_a   1.000
_cell.length_b   1.000
_cell.length_c   1.000
_cell.angle_alpha   90.00
_cell.angle_beta   90.00
_cell.angle_gamma   90.00
#
_symmetry.space_group_name_H-M   'P 1'
#
loop_
_entity.id
_entity.type
_entity.pdbx_description
1 polymer ?
#
loop_
_entity_poly.entity_id
_entity_poly.type
_entity_poly.pdbx_seq_one_letter_code
_entity_poly.pdbx_strand_id
1 'polypeptide(L)' 'MATKRKTRISALLPSLLTDELRRASKEQSIPQGKILEGALRDWLRKKLTADAKKIAQVHFDDLPTEDEWLAIQSKIE' A
#
# COMPACT_ATOMS: atom_id res chain seq x y z
N MET A 1 -23.12 9.15 -14.17
CA MET A 1 -21.96 9.63 -13.36
C MET A 1 -21.87 8.76 -12.11
N ALA A 2 -20.80 7.97 -11.95
CA ALA A 2 -20.64 7.15 -10.75
C ALA A 2 -20.35 8.03 -9.53
N THR A 3 -21.25 8.03 -8.55
CA THR A 3 -21.06 8.75 -7.28
C THR A 3 -19.98 8.04 -6.46
N LYS A 4 -18.82 8.67 -6.35
CA LYS A 4 -17.69 8.15 -5.58
C LYS A 4 -18.07 8.11 -4.09
N ARG A 5 -18.38 6.92 -3.55
CA ARG A 5 -18.67 6.74 -2.12
C ARG A 5 -17.45 7.16 -1.30
N LYS A 6 -17.63 8.15 -0.42
CA LYS A 6 -16.58 8.60 0.50
C LYS A 6 -16.71 7.81 1.80
N THR A 7 -15.68 7.05 2.16
CA THR A 7 -15.60 6.39 3.47
C THR A 7 -15.04 7.37 4.49
N ARG A 8 -15.72 7.52 5.62
CA ARG A 8 -15.22 8.33 6.74
C ARG A 8 -14.30 7.46 7.59
N ILE A 9 -13.09 7.95 7.84
CA ILE A 9 -12.09 7.29 8.68
C ILE A 9 -11.77 8.25 9.83
N SER A 10 -11.71 7.73 11.04
CA SER A 10 -11.24 8.45 12.22
C SER A 10 -9.93 7.83 12.66
N ALA A 11 -8.90 8.64 12.90
CA ALA A 11 -7.58 8.18 13.31
C ALA A 11 -7.00 9.11 14.36
N LEU A 12 -6.24 8.55 15.28
CA LEU A 12 -5.44 9.30 16.24
C LEU A 12 -4.08 9.59 15.61
N LEU A 13 -3.71 10.86 15.58
CA LEU A 13 -2.44 11.32 15.03
C LEU A 13 -1.61 11.99 16.13
N PRO A 14 -0.26 11.90 16.08
CA PRO A 14 0.60 12.66 16.97
C PRO A 14 0.30 14.17 16.88
N SER A 15 0.34 14.86 18.02
CA SER A 15 0.05 16.31 18.09
C SER A 15 0.92 17.14 17.15
N LEU A 16 2.23 16.84 17.10
CA LEU A 16 3.17 17.49 16.19
C LEU A 16 2.72 17.42 14.73
N LEU A 17 2.26 16.24 14.29
CA LEU A 17 1.78 16.04 12.92
C LEU A 17 0.49 16.84 12.66
N THR A 18 -0.41 16.92 13.65
CA THR A 18 -1.63 17.72 13.50
C THR A 18 -1.35 19.22 13.40
N ASP A 19 -0.32 19.71 14.09
CA ASP A 19 0.10 21.10 14.01
C ASP A 19 0.75 21.43 12.67
N GLU A 20 1.63 20.56 12.17
CA GLU A 20 2.22 20.67 10.83
C GLU A 20 1.14 20.67 9.74
N LEU A 21 0.17 19.74 9.83
CA LEU A 21 -0.94 19.67 8.89
C LEU A 21 -1.79 20.94 8.91
N ARG A 22 -2.02 21.52 10.08
CA ARG A 22 -2.74 22.79 10.24
C ARG A 22 -1.96 23.96 9.63
N ARG A 23 -0.63 24.01 9.78
CA ARG A 23 0.23 25.03 9.15
C ARG A 23 0.19 24.91 7.63
N ALA A 24 0.45 23.72 7.09
CA ALA A 24 0.42 23.45 5.65
C ALA A 24 -0.96 23.78 5.03
N SER A 25 -2.04 23.47 5.75
CA SER A 25 -3.41 23.80 5.33
C SER A 25 -3.62 25.32 5.19
N LYS A 26 -3.07 26.12 6.10
CA LYS A 26 -3.13 27.58 6.03
C LYS A 26 -2.27 28.14 4.91
N GLU A 27 -1.03 27.71 4.81
CA GLU A 27 -0.07 28.20 3.80
C GLU A 27 -0.55 27.92 2.37
N GLN A 28 -1.12 26.74 2.14
CA GLN A 28 -1.55 26.32 0.80
C GLN A 28 -3.03 26.66 0.52
N SER A 29 -3.77 27.11 1.54
CA SER A 29 -5.23 27.29 1.46
C SER A 29 -5.99 26.02 1.02
N ILE A 30 -5.49 24.85 1.42
CA ILE A 30 -6.08 23.54 1.09
C ILE A 30 -6.64 22.91 2.37
N PRO A 31 -7.82 22.28 2.35
CA PRO A 31 -8.35 21.56 3.50
C PRO A 31 -7.39 20.46 3.97
N GLN A 32 -7.19 20.33 5.28
CA GLN A 32 -6.31 19.31 5.89
C GLN A 32 -6.56 17.89 5.33
N GLY A 33 -7.83 17.50 5.15
CA GLY A 33 -8.18 16.19 4.59
C GLY A 33 -7.69 15.96 3.16
N LYS A 34 -7.60 17.02 2.34
CA LYS A 34 -7.05 16.94 0.97
C LYS A 34 -5.53 16.78 0.98
N ILE A 35 -4.85 17.47 1.91
CA ILE A 35 -3.41 17.30 2.12
C ILE A 35 -3.11 15.87 2.57
N LEU A 36 -3.89 15.36 3.53
CA LEU A 36 -3.75 13.99 4.01
C LEU A 36 -4.04 12.96 2.92
N GLU A 37 -5.09 13.18 2.10
CA GLU A 37 -5.41 12.31 0.96
C GLU A 37 -4.24 12.24 -0.05
N GLY A 38 -3.61 13.38 -0.34
CA GLY A 38 -2.43 13.44 -1.19
C GLY A 38 -1.25 12.66 -0.62
N ALA A 39 -0.90 12.93 0.64
CA ALA A 39 0.19 12.25 1.32
C ALA A 39 -0.01 10.72 1.39
N LEU A 40 -1.23 10.27 1.71
CA LEU A 40 -1.58 8.84 1.74
C LEU A 40 -1.49 8.20 0.36
N ARG A 41 -1.90 8.90 -0.70
CA ARG A 41 -1.80 8.40 -2.08
C ARG A 41 -0.35 8.22 -2.50
N ASP A 42 0.50 9.20 -2.18
CA ASP A 42 1.92 9.14 -2.52
C ASP A 42 2.65 8.05 -1.73
N TRP A 43 2.34 7.92 -0.44
CA TRP A 43 2.85 6.82 0.38
C TRP A 43 2.44 5.46 -0.17
N LEU A 44 1.16 5.29 -0.50
CA LEU A 44 0.64 4.03 -1.05
C LEU A 44 1.33 3.69 -2.37
N ARG A 45 1.49 4.66 -3.27
CA ARG A 45 2.18 4.46 -4.54
C ARG A 45 3.63 3.99 -4.31
N LYS A 46 4.38 4.66 -3.44
CA LYS A 46 5.75 4.28 -3.09
C LYS A 46 5.82 2.87 -2.52
N LYS A 47 4.90 2.53 -1.62
CA LYS A 47 4.81 1.19 -1.02
C LYS A 47 4.53 0.13 -2.08
N LEU A 48 3.53 0.34 -2.94
CA LEU A 48 3.20 -0.60 -4.03
C LEU A 48 4.36 -0.79 -4.99
N THR A 49 5.08 0.28 -5.34
CA THR A 49 6.28 0.17 -6.19
C THR A 49 7.38 -0.66 -5.52
N ALA A 50 7.61 -0.45 -4.22
CA ALA A 50 8.59 -1.23 -3.47
C ALA A 50 8.19 -2.71 -3.36
N ASP A 51 6.92 -2.98 -3.08
CA ASP A 51 6.39 -4.34 -2.96
C ASP A 51 6.42 -5.05 -4.31
N ALA A 52 6.04 -4.38 -5.40
CA ALA A 52 6.15 -4.93 -6.76
C ALA A 52 7.59 -5.27 -7.13
N LYS A 53 8.56 -4.43 -6.75
CA LYS A 53 9.98 -4.72 -6.98
C LYS A 53 10.44 -5.96 -6.20
N LYS A 54 9.98 -6.14 -4.96
CA LYS A 54 10.28 -7.35 -4.17
C LYS A 54 9.67 -8.60 -4.78
N ILE A 55 8.40 -8.53 -5.20
CA ILE A 55 7.71 -9.65 -5.85
C ILE A 55 8.39 -10.01 -7.17
N ALA A 56 8.82 -9.04 -7.96
CA ALA A 56 9.54 -9.29 -9.21
C ALA A 56 10.91 -9.95 -9.01
N GLN A 57 11.48 -9.89 -7.81
CA GLN A 57 12.72 -10.59 -7.43
C GLN A 57 12.46 -11.99 -6.87
N VAL A 58 11.20 -12.39 -6.71
CA VAL A 58 10.87 -13.78 -6.37
C VAL A 58 11.20 -14.61 -7.60
N HIS A 59 12.31 -15.32 -7.50
CA HIS A 59 12.68 -16.35 -8.45
C HIS A 59 11.75 -17.55 -8.21
N PHE A 60 11.08 -18.03 -9.25
CA PHE A 60 10.26 -19.25 -9.20
C PHE A 60 11.13 -20.52 -9.24
N ASP A 61 12.41 -20.39 -8.93
CA ASP A 61 13.39 -21.47 -8.91
C ASP A 61 13.22 -22.32 -7.63
N ASP A 62 12.41 -21.86 -6.66
CA ASP A 62 11.97 -22.62 -5.48
C ASP A 62 10.71 -23.48 -5.76
N LEU A 63 10.15 -23.44 -6.97
CA LEU A 63 9.10 -24.37 -7.35
C LEU A 63 9.73 -25.73 -7.69
N PRO A 64 9.13 -26.85 -7.24
CA PRO A 64 9.58 -28.16 -7.65
C PRO A 64 9.57 -28.24 -9.18
N THR A 65 10.60 -28.86 -9.74
CA THR A 65 10.62 -29.25 -11.15
C THR A 65 9.48 -30.23 -11.45
N GLU A 66 9.11 -30.43 -12.72
CA GLU A 66 8.05 -31.37 -13.11
C GLU A 66 8.30 -32.79 -12.54
N ASP A 67 9.56 -33.23 -12.55
CA ASP A 67 9.98 -34.52 -11.98
C ASP A 67 9.84 -34.56 -10.45
N GLU A 68 10.16 -33.48 -9.75
CA GLU A 68 9.97 -33.38 -8.29
C GLU A 68 8.47 -33.32 -7.92
N TRP A 69 7.64 -32.68 -8.75
CA TRP A 69 6.19 -32.67 -8.57
C TRP A 69 5.58 -34.08 -8.68
N LEU A 70 6.00 -34.85 -9.67
CA LEU A 70 5.59 -36.25 -9.84
C LEU A 70 6.03 -37.11 -8.64
N ALA A 71 7.23 -36.87 -8.11
CA ALA A 71 7.75 -37.56 -6.93
C ALA A 71 7.02 -37.18 -5.62
N ILE A 72 6.48 -35.95 -5.52
CA ILE A 72 5.66 -35.53 -4.38
C ILE A 72 4.27 -36.16 -4.44
N GLN A 73 3.63 -36.18 -5.62
CA GLN A 73 2.29 -36.75 -5.80
C GLN A 73 2.25 -38.27 -5.55
N SER A 74 3.26 -39.00 -6.03
CA SER A 74 3.37 -40.45 -5.84
C SER A 74 3.66 -40.88 -4.40
N LYS A 75 4.07 -39.97 -3.51
CA LYS A 75 4.24 -40.24 -2.06
C LYS A 75 2.97 -40.03 -1.24
N ILE A 76 1.92 -39.48 -1.84
CA ILE A 76 0.63 -39.22 -1.19
C ILE A 76 -0.34 -40.40 -1.41
N GLU A 77 -0.04 -41.32 -2.34
CA GLU A 77 -0.66 -42.65 -2.47
C GLU A 77 0.00 -43.67 -1.53
#